data_AF-A0A920V8X0-F1
#
_entry.id   AF-A0A920V8X0-F1
#
_cell.length_a   1.000
_cell.length_b   1.000
_cell.length_c   1.000
_cell.angle_alpha   90.00
_cell.angle_beta   90.00
_cell.angle_gamma   90.00
#
_symmetry.space_group_name_H-M   'P 1'
#
loop_
_entity.id
_entity.type
_entity.pdbx_description
1 polymer ?
#
loop_
_entity_poly.entity_id
_entity_poly.type
_entity_poly.pdbx_seq_one_letter_code
_entity_poly.pdbx_strand_id
1 'polypeptide(L)'
;MAEWSNHRNLFGGWDAEALIYGVNDLGASQSISRKKTFNHLKSLNLDNKGWPKLPPVTVDKENAPCKENIVIDKDVDILKFPWLQQILPMWEIYQCSNIFIEDKELGRNVATYRCQVKAKNKIGFNAEIRQTLGVF
;
A
#
# COMPACT_ATOMS: atom_id res chain seq x y z
N MET A 1 -15.76 20.71 -4.15
CA MET A 1 -15.03 20.11 -3.01
C MET A 1 -14.53 18.76 -3.47
N ALA A 2 -13.29 18.36 -3.16
CA ALA A 2 -12.83 17.01 -3.48
C ALA A 2 -13.67 16.02 -2.66
N GLU A 3 -14.33 15.07 -3.34
CA GLU A 3 -15.08 14.01 -2.69
C GLU A 3 -14.14 12.86 -2.35
N TRP A 4 -14.09 12.49 -1.07
CA TRP A 4 -13.27 11.37 -0.60
C TRP A 4 -14.15 10.15 -0.39
N SER A 5 -13.88 9.09 -1.15
CA SER A 5 -14.51 7.77 -0.98
C SER A 5 -13.56 6.79 -0.30
N ASN A 6 -14.08 5.96 0.60
CA ASN A 6 -13.29 4.96 1.31
C ASN A 6 -13.40 3.60 0.61
N HIS A 7 -12.28 3.02 0.17
CA HIS A 7 -12.23 1.72 -0.50
C HIS A 7 -11.57 0.69 0.41
N ARG A 8 -12.24 -0.45 0.61
CA ARG A 8 -11.77 -1.56 1.44
C ARG A 8 -11.89 -2.88 0.68
N ASN A 9 -11.23 -3.91 1.22
CA ASN A 9 -11.37 -5.28 0.73
C ASN A 9 -10.89 -5.50 -0.72
N LEU A 10 -9.93 -4.68 -1.19
CA LEU A 10 -9.34 -4.81 -2.53
C LEU A 10 -8.71 -6.19 -2.78
N PHE A 11 -8.13 -6.78 -1.73
CA PHE A 11 -7.57 -8.14 -1.73
C PHE A 11 -8.49 -9.16 -1.03
N GLY A 12 -9.79 -8.87 -0.93
CA GLY A 12 -10.74 -9.65 -0.14
C GLY A 12 -11.11 -11.02 -0.69
N GLY A 13 -10.94 -11.23 -1.99
CA GLY A 13 -11.27 -12.47 -2.68
C GLY A 13 -10.17 -12.86 -3.65
N TRP A 14 -10.01 -14.16 -3.90
CA TRP A 14 -8.94 -14.68 -4.75
C TRP A 14 -9.11 -14.32 -6.23
N ASP A 15 -10.33 -13.98 -6.66
CA ASP A 15 -10.57 -13.46 -8.00
C ASP A 15 -10.03 -12.02 -8.14
N ALA A 16 -10.25 -11.16 -7.15
CA ALA A 16 -9.70 -9.80 -7.15
C ALA A 16 -8.16 -9.83 -7.09
N GLU A 17 -7.60 -10.70 -6.26
CA GLU A 17 -6.15 -10.93 -6.19
C GLU A 17 -5.59 -11.40 -7.55
N ALA A 18 -6.26 -12.34 -8.23
CA ALA A 18 -5.87 -12.81 -9.55
C ALA A 18 -5.79 -11.66 -10.57
N LEU A 19 -6.82 -10.81 -10.62
CA LEU A 19 -6.86 -9.67 -11.52
C LEU A 19 -5.75 -8.66 -11.24
N ILE A 20 -5.45 -8.39 -9.96
CA ILE A 20 -4.36 -7.47 -9.56
C ILE A 20 -3.00 -7.97 -10.06
N TYR A 21 -2.78 -9.29 -10.07
CA TYR A 21 -1.57 -9.90 -10.62
C TYR A 21 -1.63 -10.16 -12.14
N GLY A 22 -2.65 -9.67 -12.84
CA GLY A 22 -2.80 -9.80 -14.30
C GLY A 22 -3.32 -11.16 -14.77
N VAL A 23 -3.84 -12.00 -13.88
CA VAL A 23 -4.48 -13.28 -14.23
C VAL A 23 -5.96 -13.05 -14.55
N ASN A 24 -6.25 -12.76 -15.82
CA ASN A 24 -7.59 -12.42 -16.29
C ASN A 24 -8.52 -13.64 -16.48
N ASP A 25 -7.95 -14.84 -16.67
CA ASP A 25 -8.69 -16.09 -16.85
C ASP A 25 -9.10 -16.68 -15.48
N LEU A 26 -10.16 -16.12 -14.91
CA LEU A 26 -10.72 -16.57 -13.63
C LEU A 26 -11.30 -17.99 -13.73
N GLY A 27 -11.21 -18.75 -12.65
CA GLY A 27 -11.74 -20.12 -12.61
C GLY A 27 -13.24 -20.17 -12.31
N ALA A 28 -13.83 -21.36 -12.46
CA ALA A 28 -15.20 -21.62 -12.02
C ALA A 28 -15.42 -21.49 -10.49
N SER A 29 -14.34 -21.29 -9.73
CA SER A 29 -14.37 -20.97 -8.30
C SER A 29 -13.12 -20.18 -7.90
N GLN A 30 -13.21 -19.41 -6.82
CA GLN A 30 -12.08 -18.67 -6.25
C GLN A 30 -10.86 -19.57 -5.98
N SER A 31 -11.06 -20.82 -5.56
CA SER A 31 -9.97 -21.77 -5.29
C SER A 31 -9.17 -22.09 -6.55
N ILE A 32 -9.85 -22.17 -7.70
CA ILE A 32 -9.19 -22.35 -9.00
C ILE A 32 -8.42 -21.08 -9.36
N SER A 33 -9.02 -19.89 -9.22
CA SER A 33 -8.35 -18.61 -9.46
C SER A 33 -7.08 -18.47 -8.62
N ARG A 34 -7.15 -18.78 -7.33
CA ARG A 34 -5.98 -18.82 -6.44
C ARG A 34 -4.88 -19.74 -6.99
N LYS A 35 -5.21 -20.98 -7.36
CA LYS A 35 -4.22 -21.93 -7.90
C LYS A 35 -3.57 -21.38 -9.18
N LYS A 36 -4.35 -20.79 -10.09
CA LYS A 36 -3.84 -20.15 -11.30
C LYS A 36 -2.88 -19.00 -10.95
N THR A 37 -3.26 -18.12 -10.03
CA THR A 37 -2.42 -17.00 -9.56
C THR A 37 -1.10 -17.48 -8.96
N PHE A 38 -1.14 -18.48 -8.08
CA PHE A 38 0.08 -19.06 -7.48
C PHE A 38 0.99 -19.68 -8.55
N ASN A 39 0.44 -20.41 -9.52
CA ASN A 39 1.22 -20.98 -10.61
C ASN A 39 1.84 -19.90 -11.50
N HIS A 40 1.09 -18.83 -11.80
CA HIS A 40 1.58 -17.69 -12.56
C HIS A 40 2.76 -17.02 -11.84
N LEU A 41 2.60 -16.66 -10.56
CA LEU A 41 3.65 -16.03 -9.75
C LEU A 41 4.87 -16.94 -9.56
N LYS A 42 4.65 -18.25 -9.36
CA LYS A 42 5.74 -19.23 -9.26
C LYS A 42 6.53 -19.32 -10.56
N SER A 43 5.85 -19.41 -11.70
CA SER A 43 6.52 -19.48 -13.01
C SER A 43 7.30 -18.21 -13.26
N LEU A 44 6.69 -17.03 -13.01
CA LEU A 44 7.37 -15.74 -13.11
C LEU A 44 8.66 -15.70 -12.29
N ASN A 45 8.65 -16.20 -11.05
CA ASN A 45 9.84 -16.24 -10.21
C ASN A 45 10.90 -17.23 -10.74
N LEU A 46 10.50 -18.45 -11.12
CA LEU A 46 11.42 -19.49 -11.57
C LEU A 46 12.06 -19.15 -12.91
N ASP A 47 11.27 -18.70 -13.88
CA ASP A 47 11.73 -18.37 -15.23
C ASP A 47 12.73 -17.19 -15.22
N ASN A 48 12.57 -16.27 -14.27
CA ASN A 48 13.47 -15.13 -14.08
C ASN A 48 14.60 -15.40 -13.06
N LYS A 49 14.71 -16.62 -12.50
CA LYS A 49 15.66 -16.98 -11.43
C LYS A 49 15.59 -16.00 -10.23
N GLY A 50 14.39 -15.56 -9.90
CA GLY A 50 14.10 -14.51 -8.91
C GLY A 50 12.95 -13.62 -9.35
N TRP A 51 12.54 -12.68 -8.50
CA TRP A 51 11.53 -11.70 -8.88
C TRP A 51 12.12 -10.70 -9.88
N PRO A 52 11.51 -10.50 -11.06
CA PRO A 52 11.98 -9.51 -12.01
C PRO A 52 11.89 -8.12 -11.37
N LYS A 53 12.97 -7.34 -11.51
CA LYS A 53 13.07 -6.00 -10.96
C LYS A 53 12.95 -4.99 -12.10
N LEU A 54 12.01 -4.06 -11.96
CA LEU A 54 11.88 -2.91 -12.84
C LEU A 54 12.08 -1.66 -11.99
N PRO A 55 13.04 -0.77 -12.33
CA PRO A 55 13.20 0.47 -11.59
C PRO A 55 11.97 1.36 -11.81
N PRO A 56 11.56 2.16 -10.80
CA PRO A 56 10.52 3.15 -10.99
C PRO A 56 10.97 4.19 -12.03
N VAL A 57 10.02 4.72 -12.78
CA VAL A 57 10.24 5.82 -13.72
C VAL A 57 9.90 7.13 -13.02
N THR A 58 10.82 8.09 -13.05
CA THR A 58 10.55 9.45 -12.60
C THR A 58 9.68 10.15 -13.63
N VAL A 59 8.62 10.80 -13.17
CA VAL A 59 7.72 11.61 -14.00
C VAL A 59 7.72 13.04 -13.50
N ASP A 60 7.51 13.98 -14.42
CA ASP A 60 7.36 15.40 -14.09
C ASP A 60 6.10 15.64 -13.26
N LYS A 61 6.08 16.74 -12.51
CA LYS A 61 4.98 17.09 -11.59
C LYS A 61 3.64 17.19 -12.33
N GLU A 62 3.66 17.71 -13.53
CA GLU A 62 2.50 17.91 -14.42
C GLU A 62 1.87 16.56 -14.82
N ASN A 63 2.66 15.49 -14.79
CA ASN A 63 2.23 14.12 -15.10
C ASN A 63 1.95 13.29 -13.82
N ALA A 64 1.91 13.91 -12.65
CA ALA A 64 1.71 13.24 -11.36
C ALA A 64 0.36 13.66 -10.73
N PRO A 65 -0.74 12.90 -10.94
CA PRO A 65 -2.08 13.25 -10.41
C PRO A 65 -2.12 13.44 -8.89
N CYS A 66 -1.23 12.76 -8.15
CA CYS A 66 -1.09 12.92 -6.71
C CYS A 66 -0.60 14.32 -6.26
N LYS A 67 -0.25 15.20 -7.20
CA LYS A 67 0.21 16.58 -6.96
C LYS A 67 -0.82 17.65 -7.36
N GLU A 68 -2.03 17.29 -7.76
CA GLU A 68 -3.09 18.23 -8.14
C GLU A 68 -3.56 19.10 -6.96
N ASN A 69 -3.65 18.52 -5.76
CA ASN A 69 -4.12 19.21 -4.56
C ASN A 69 -3.04 19.15 -3.48
N ILE A 70 -2.39 20.28 -3.21
CA ILE A 70 -1.30 20.38 -2.23
C ILE A 70 -1.74 21.31 -1.09
N VAL A 71 -1.62 20.82 0.15
CA VAL A 71 -1.88 21.59 1.38
C VAL A 71 -0.60 21.60 2.20
N ILE A 72 -0.17 22.78 2.65
CA ILE A 72 1.09 22.97 3.37
C ILE A 72 0.90 23.76 4.67
N ASP A 73 1.90 23.69 5.54
CA ASP A 73 2.02 24.46 6.77
C ASP A 73 0.76 24.43 7.66
N LYS A 74 0.25 25.60 8.04
CA LYS A 74 -0.87 25.77 8.97
C LYS A 74 -2.19 25.20 8.46
N ASP A 75 -2.32 25.06 7.13
CA ASP A 75 -3.55 24.62 6.48
C ASP A 75 -3.67 23.08 6.48
N VAL A 76 -2.59 22.37 6.83
CA VAL A 76 -2.59 20.92 6.99
C VAL A 76 -3.53 20.54 8.14
N ASP A 77 -4.60 19.84 7.77
CA ASP A 77 -5.52 19.22 8.71
C ASP A 77 -5.96 17.86 8.18
N ILE A 78 -5.24 16.84 8.62
CA ILE A 78 -5.49 15.45 8.23
C ILE A 78 -6.76 14.91 8.91
N LEU A 79 -7.33 15.56 9.93
CA LEU A 79 -8.57 15.08 10.58
C LEU A 79 -9.80 15.22 9.67
N LYS A 80 -9.69 15.98 8.58
CA LYS A 80 -10.76 16.17 7.58
C LYS A 80 -10.98 14.94 6.68
N PHE A 81 -10.04 14.00 6.62
CA PHE A 81 -10.19 12.80 5.81
C PHE A 81 -11.14 11.79 6.48
N PRO A 82 -11.91 11.00 5.70
CA PRO A 82 -12.85 10.02 6.22
C PRO A 82 -12.11 8.77 6.73
N TRP A 83 -11.41 8.90 7.85
CA TRP A 83 -10.65 7.81 8.42
C TRP A 83 -11.53 6.68 8.92
N LEU A 84 -11.00 5.45 8.84
CA LEU A 84 -11.67 4.28 9.38
C LEU A 84 -11.33 4.12 10.86
N GLN A 85 -12.36 3.90 11.67
CA GLN A 85 -12.20 3.39 13.02
C GLN A 85 -12.30 1.86 12.98
N GLN A 86 -11.30 1.16 13.51
CA GLN A 86 -11.35 -0.29 13.69
C GLN A 86 -11.63 -0.60 15.17
N ILE A 87 -12.46 -1.60 15.42
CA ILE A 87 -12.81 -2.05 16.77
C ILE A 87 -11.75 -3.04 17.23
N LEU A 88 -10.66 -2.51 17.79
CA LEU A 88 -9.62 -3.26 18.52
C LEU A 88 -9.60 -2.71 19.97
N PRO A 89 -9.00 -3.40 20.96
CA PRO A 89 -8.99 -2.92 22.36
C PRO A 89 -8.24 -1.57 22.57
N MET A 90 -7.66 -0.99 21.52
CA MET A 90 -7.10 0.35 21.49
C MET A 90 -7.93 1.22 20.55
N TRP A 91 -8.60 2.22 21.13
CA TRP A 91 -9.51 3.21 20.55
C TRP A 91 -8.85 4.17 19.55
N GLU A 92 -8.20 3.63 18.53
CA GLU A 92 -7.30 4.41 17.68
C GLU A 92 -7.73 4.30 16.21
N ILE A 93 -7.73 5.45 15.53
CA ILE A 93 -7.97 5.56 14.10
C ILE A 93 -6.77 4.96 13.38
N TYR A 94 -6.93 3.77 12.81
CA TYR A 94 -5.87 3.04 12.13
C TYR A 94 -6.03 3.03 10.61
N GLN A 95 -4.90 3.11 9.91
CA GLN A 95 -4.80 2.90 8.48
C GLN A 95 -3.64 1.98 8.13
N CYS A 96 -3.74 1.34 6.96
CA CYS A 96 -2.61 0.70 6.29
C CYS A 96 -2.11 1.66 5.22
N SER A 97 -0.94 2.24 5.42
CA SER A 97 -0.32 3.15 4.46
C SER A 97 1.01 2.58 3.98
N ASN A 98 1.34 2.85 2.72
CA ASN A 98 2.67 2.58 2.18
C ASN A 98 3.60 3.73 2.58
N ILE A 99 4.66 3.41 3.33
CA ILE A 99 5.68 4.38 3.73
C ILE A 99 6.90 4.17 2.84
N PHE A 100 7.37 5.26 2.24
CA PHE A 100 8.57 5.31 1.41
C PHE A 100 9.72 5.90 2.23
N ILE A 101 10.83 5.19 2.27
CA ILE A 101 11.96 5.52 3.13
C ILE A 101 13.23 5.30 2.34
N GLU A 102 14.16 6.22 2.47
CA GLU A 102 15.38 6.22 1.69
C GLU A 102 16.55 6.51 2.60
N ASP A 103 17.49 5.58 2.61
CA ASP A 103 18.80 5.74 3.23
C ASP A 103 19.87 5.92 2.15
N LYS A 104 20.90 6.72 2.46
CA LYS A 104 21.94 7.05 1.48
C LYS A 104 22.79 5.83 1.09
N GLU A 105 22.98 4.88 2.00
CA GLU A 105 23.83 3.70 1.80
C GLU A 105 22.98 2.47 1.45
N LEU A 106 21.86 2.27 2.16
CA LEU A 106 20.99 1.10 2.03
C LEU A 106 19.93 1.25 0.93
N GLY A 107 19.71 2.47 0.43
CA GLY A 107 18.75 2.76 -0.64
C GLY A 107 17.30 2.86 -0.15
N ARG A 108 16.36 2.64 -1.09
CA ARG A 108 14.93 2.86 -0.85
C ARG A 108 14.20 1.59 -0.40
N ASN A 109 13.33 1.73 0.59
CA ASN A 109 12.36 0.74 1.02
C ASN A 109 10.93 1.28 0.92
N VAL A 110 10.00 0.39 0.57
CA VAL A 110 8.56 0.67 0.57
C VAL A 110 7.87 -0.47 1.29
N ALA A 111 7.09 -0.16 2.32
CA ALA A 111 6.37 -1.18 3.07
C ALA A 111 5.04 -0.64 3.60
N THR A 112 4.10 -1.55 3.82
CA THR A 112 2.80 -1.24 4.43
C THR A 112 2.92 -1.31 5.94
N TYR A 113 2.62 -0.20 6.62
CA TYR A 113 2.66 -0.10 8.07
C TYR A 113 1.29 0.23 8.64
N ARG A 114 1.02 -0.28 9.86
CA ARG A 114 -0.12 0.18 10.66
C ARG A 114 0.18 1.58 11.15
N CYS A 115 -0.68 2.52 10.76
CA CYS A 115 -0.55 3.93 11.07
C CYS A 115 -1.71 4.36 11.97
N GLN A 116 -1.43 5.26 12.92
CA GLN A 116 -2.40 5.89 13.80
C GLN A 116 -2.41 7.40 13.60
N VAL A 117 -3.60 7.99 13.43
CA VAL A 117 -3.77 9.45 13.45
C VAL A 117 -3.66 9.96 14.88
N LYS A 118 -2.69 10.84 15.17
CA LYS A 118 -2.45 11.40 16.53
C LYS A 118 -2.89 12.86 16.68
N ALA A 119 -2.83 13.65 15.61
CA ALA A 119 -3.26 15.06 15.58
C ALA A 119 -3.46 15.53 14.13
N LYS A 120 -3.92 16.78 13.93
CA LYS A 120 -4.15 17.39 12.61
C LYS A 120 -2.97 17.34 11.64
N ASN A 121 -1.76 17.18 12.15
CA ASN A 121 -0.52 17.12 11.37
C ASN A 121 0.43 16.01 11.86
N LYS A 122 -0.10 14.97 12.52
CA LYS A 122 0.73 13.92 13.12
C LYS A 122 0.13 12.53 12.91
N ILE A 123 0.93 11.65 12.31
CA ILE A 123 0.68 10.21 12.20
C ILE A 123 1.78 9.49 12.95
N GLY A 124 1.43 8.52 13.79
CA GLY A 124 2.34 7.50 14.29
C GLY A 124 2.23 6.26 13.42
N PHE A 125 3.28 5.46 13.33
CA PHE A 125 3.22 4.14 12.70
C PHE A 125 4.02 3.15 13.54
N ASN A 126 3.64 1.88 13.49
CA ASN A 126 4.38 0.82 14.16
C ASN A 126 5.31 0.16 13.15
N ALA A 127 6.62 0.21 13.41
CA ALA A 127 7.61 -0.65 12.77
C ALA A 127 8.07 -1.72 13.77
N GLU A 128 7.84 -2.98 13.42
CA GLU A 128 8.21 -4.12 14.24
C GLU A 128 9.68 -4.50 14.02
N ILE A 129 10.28 -5.15 15.03
CA ILE A 129 11.64 -5.67 14.95
C ILE A 129 11.75 -6.61 13.74
N ARG A 130 12.84 -6.50 12.97
CA ARG A 130 13.10 -7.22 11.70
C ARG A 130 12.32 -6.73 10.47
N GLN A 131 11.48 -5.71 10.59
CA GLN A 131 11.08 -4.93 9.43
C GLN A 131 12.21 -3.98 9.07
N THR A 132 12.35 -3.57 7.80
CA THR A 132 13.47 -2.73 7.34
C THR A 132 13.67 -1.45 8.16
N LEU A 133 12.61 -0.93 8.78
CA LEU A 133 12.69 0.23 9.65
C LEU A 133 12.94 -0.08 11.14
N GLY A 134 12.64 -1.29 11.61
CA GLY A 134 12.89 -1.74 12.97
C GLY A 134 14.29 -2.34 13.19
N VAL A 135 15.27 -1.97 12.34
CA VAL A 135 16.68 -2.42 12.42
C VAL A 135 17.59 -1.34 13.04
N PHE A 136 17.02 -0.24 13.56
CA PHE A 136 17.74 0.82 14.27
C PHE A 136 17.34 0.88 15.74
#